data_AF-A0A953XZW1-F1
#
_entry.id   AF-A0A953XZW1-F1
#
_cell.length_a   1.000
_cell.length_b   1.000
_cell.length_c   1.000
_cell.angle_alpha   90.00
_cell.angle_beta   90.00
_cell.angle_gamma   90.00
#
_symmetry.space_group_name_H-M   'P 1'
#
loop_
_entity.id
_entity.type
_entity.pdbx_description
1 polymer ?
#
loop_
_entity_poly.entity_id
_entity_poly.type
_entity_poly.pdbx_seq_one_letter_code
_entity_poly.pdbx_strand_id
1 'polypeptide(L)'
;MSALSAALGAPPAAGPAGRYRLPSGSSALVYPGSQGPTLHLLSPKGEQRVAWTRSGAAWQATLLGGEQLEFRPDGASLLVRVRPASGPARSERWKASPVRVPVSLAVLQGQGAFPRVSPEQVRESVREVAAQLQAVYGPIGLSFVLAPPTPIAAARVDLDGDGRLTKEEVRGLRDHLERIGLKQPGRVVLALTPAPIVGSGCRGWTLGDSVATPHTLTDLNDNFSIVNMRFVKGHHTVPHEIGHQFGLDDLGRENRRRLDLPQRTDHLMDSGGEGVFLDPQTLLHMHQVTTHPDLGLAGRRTAIVAPPAPREAAAPAQGLGAPPSLTLRR
;
A
#
# COMPACT_ATOMS: atom_id res chain seq x y z
N MET A 1 -18.97 -13.62 6.53
CA MET A 1 -17.62 -13.34 7.06
C MET A 1 -16.63 -14.04 6.14
N SER A 2 -15.63 -13.35 5.57
CA SER A 2 -14.72 -13.96 4.58
C SER A 2 -13.67 -14.83 5.27
N ALA A 3 -13.20 -15.89 4.59
CA ALA A 3 -12.14 -16.77 5.08
C ALA A 3 -10.84 -16.01 5.40
N LEU A 4 -10.60 -14.86 4.74
CA LEU A 4 -9.49 -13.97 5.06
C LEU A 4 -9.63 -13.33 6.45
N SER A 5 -10.84 -12.94 6.89
CA SER A 5 -11.06 -12.46 8.28
C SER A 5 -10.89 -13.56 9.33
N ALA A 6 -11.05 -14.83 8.96
CA ALA A 6 -10.84 -15.97 9.85
C ALA A 6 -9.36 -16.40 9.91
N ALA A 7 -8.65 -16.41 8.77
CA ALA A 7 -7.20 -16.57 8.68
C ALA A 7 -6.42 -15.39 9.30
N LEU A 8 -7.05 -14.21 9.30
CA LEU A 8 -7.08 -13.17 10.35
C LEU A 8 -6.37 -13.44 11.67
N GLY A 9 -6.70 -14.60 12.24
CA GLY A 9 -6.15 -15.09 13.49
C GLY A 9 -6.38 -14.22 14.71
N ALA A 10 -7.05 -13.06 14.67
CA ALA A 10 -6.89 -11.99 15.67
C ALA A 10 -5.39 -11.67 15.90
N PRO A 11 -4.91 -10.46 15.56
CA PRO A 11 -3.52 -10.11 15.86
C PRO A 11 -3.23 -10.44 17.33
N PRO A 12 -2.14 -11.18 17.65
CA PRO A 12 -1.83 -11.59 19.01
C PRO A 12 -2.00 -10.37 19.91
N ALA A 13 -2.98 -10.46 20.83
CA ALA A 13 -3.53 -9.39 21.66
C ALA A 13 -2.75 -8.07 21.56
N ALA A 14 -3.17 -7.18 20.63
CA ALA A 14 -2.76 -5.77 20.52
C ALA A 14 -1.36 -5.46 21.08
N GLY A 15 -0.31 -6.07 20.50
CA GLY A 15 1.05 -5.58 20.70
C GLY A 15 1.19 -4.17 20.12
N PRO A 16 2.20 -3.38 20.53
CA PRO A 16 2.42 -2.03 20.03
C PRO A 16 3.04 -2.04 18.63
N ALA A 17 2.54 -2.89 17.73
CA ALA A 17 2.99 -2.93 16.36
C ALA A 17 2.64 -1.60 15.68
N GLY A 18 3.63 -1.00 15.03
CA GLY A 18 3.46 0.25 14.34
C GLY A 18 4.76 1.01 14.20
N ARG A 19 4.59 2.20 13.63
CA ARG A 19 5.66 3.17 13.44
C ARG A 19 5.53 4.29 14.46
N TYR A 20 6.62 4.59 15.15
CA TYR A 20 6.65 5.56 16.24
C TYR A 20 7.74 6.60 16.04
N ARG A 21 7.49 7.81 16.52
CA ARG A 21 8.46 8.90 16.58
C ARG A 21 8.93 9.11 18.01
N LEU A 22 10.25 9.13 18.18
CA LEU A 22 10.90 9.36 19.46
C LEU A 22 10.98 10.87 19.75
N PRO A 23 11.11 11.27 21.04
CA PRO A 23 11.36 12.67 21.41
C PRO A 23 12.61 13.27 20.75
N SER A 24 13.62 12.44 20.48
CA SER A 24 14.84 12.83 19.78
C SER A 24 14.64 13.15 18.29
N GLY A 25 13.45 12.91 17.74
CA GLY A 25 13.15 13.05 16.32
C GLY A 25 13.42 11.81 15.47
N SER A 26 14.09 10.78 16.04
CA SER A 26 14.31 9.47 15.41
C SER A 26 13.01 8.67 15.28
N SER A 27 13.04 7.57 14.51
CA SER A 27 11.88 6.68 14.33
C SER A 27 12.13 5.30 14.92
N ALA A 28 11.07 4.63 15.34
CA ALA A 28 11.07 3.22 15.70
C ALA A 28 10.02 2.48 14.87
N LEU A 29 10.37 1.28 14.43
CA LEU A 29 9.42 0.32 13.87
C LEU A 29 9.29 -0.84 14.86
N VAL A 30 8.06 -1.14 15.26
CA VAL A 30 7.74 -2.27 16.12
C VAL A 30 6.80 -3.18 15.36
N TYR A 31 7.07 -4.48 15.35
CA TYR A 31 6.18 -5.44 14.69
C TYR A 31 6.31 -6.83 15.32
N PRO A 32 5.28 -7.68 15.20
CA PRO A 32 5.34 -9.07 15.63
C PRO A 32 6.30 -9.85 14.72
N GLY A 33 7.39 -10.37 15.26
CA GLY A 33 8.23 -11.36 14.57
C GLY A 33 7.78 -12.79 14.85
N SER A 34 8.24 -13.75 14.04
CA SER A 34 7.93 -15.17 14.20
C SER A 34 8.44 -15.80 15.50
N GLN A 35 9.44 -15.18 16.13
CA GLN A 35 9.96 -15.56 17.45
C GLN A 35 9.55 -14.58 18.56
N GLY A 36 8.56 -13.73 18.30
CA GLY A 36 8.12 -12.66 19.19
C GLY A 36 8.34 -11.27 18.56
N PRO A 37 7.79 -10.21 19.16
CA PRO A 37 7.91 -8.85 18.64
C PRO A 37 9.38 -8.41 18.53
N THR A 38 9.70 -7.72 17.46
CA THR A 38 11.03 -7.16 17.19
C THR A 38 10.92 -5.64 17.10
N LEU A 39 11.89 -4.94 17.69
CA LEU A 39 12.05 -3.48 17.53
C LEU A 39 13.24 -3.18 16.65
N HIS A 40 12.99 -2.31 15.69
CA HIS A 40 14.00 -1.64 14.90
C HIS A 40 14.05 -0.20 15.36
N LEU A 41 15.13 0.16 16.04
CA LEU A 41 15.47 1.55 16.33
C LEU A 41 16.21 2.12 15.14
N LEU A 42 15.62 3.14 14.53
CA LEU A 42 16.11 3.76 13.32
C LEU A 42 16.60 5.15 13.68
N SER A 43 17.90 5.23 13.95
CA SER A 43 18.58 6.47 14.30
C SER A 43 19.34 7.04 13.10
N PRO A 44 19.67 8.34 13.09
CA PRO A 44 20.57 8.91 12.08
C PRO A 44 21.95 8.23 12.02
N LYS A 45 22.35 7.52 13.08
CA LYS A 45 23.65 6.82 13.20
C LYS A 45 23.60 5.36 12.74
N GLY A 46 22.44 4.89 12.27
CA GLY A 46 22.25 3.50 11.82
C GLY A 46 21.07 2.81 12.48
N GLU A 47 20.79 1.61 11.97
CA GLU A 47 19.77 0.70 12.45
C GLU A 47 20.30 -0.16 13.60
N GLN A 48 19.48 -0.29 14.64
CA GLN A 48 19.72 -1.26 15.69
C GLN A 48 18.51 -2.19 15.84
N ARG A 49 18.74 -3.48 15.62
CA ARG A 49 17.75 -4.53 15.84
C ARG A 49 17.82 -5.02 17.29
N VAL A 50 16.67 -5.12 17.94
CA VAL A 50 16.58 -5.52 19.34
C VAL A 50 15.45 -6.54 19.51
N ALA A 51 15.79 -7.72 20.01
CA ALA A 51 14.82 -8.76 20.37
C ALA A 51 14.08 -8.39 21.66
N TRP A 52 12.78 -8.71 21.73
CA TRP A 52 11.96 -8.42 22.91
C TRP A 52 11.72 -9.67 23.73
N THR A 53 11.68 -9.50 25.04
CA THR A 53 11.16 -10.50 25.95
C THR A 53 9.93 -9.94 26.66
N ARG A 54 8.91 -10.79 26.83
CA ARG A 54 7.72 -10.44 27.60
C ARG A 54 7.99 -10.72 29.07
N SER A 55 7.87 -9.71 29.92
CA SER A 55 7.98 -9.84 31.37
C SER A 55 6.66 -9.38 32.00
N GLY A 56 5.75 -10.34 32.24
CA GLY A 56 4.40 -10.06 32.74
C GLY A 56 3.57 -9.24 31.73
N ALA A 57 3.14 -8.04 32.13
CA ALA A 57 2.36 -7.12 31.30
C ALA A 57 3.20 -6.12 30.48
N ALA A 58 4.52 -6.13 30.65
CA ALA A 58 5.45 -5.23 29.97
C ALA A 58 6.32 -5.97 28.96
N TRP A 59 6.71 -5.27 27.91
CA TRP A 59 7.71 -5.73 26.94
C TRP A 59 9.05 -5.11 27.29
N GLN A 60 10.13 -5.90 27.23
CA GLN A 60 11.48 -5.45 27.54
C GLN A 60 12.42 -5.67 26.36
N ALA A 61 13.34 -4.74 26.14
CA ALA A 61 14.38 -4.83 25.14
C ALA A 61 15.70 -4.26 25.69
N THR A 62 16.83 -4.90 25.38
CA THR A 62 18.16 -4.44 25.82
C THR A 62 18.97 -3.96 24.62
N LEU A 63 19.38 -2.70 24.62
CA LEU A 63 20.20 -2.12 23.57
C LEU A 63 21.67 -2.57 23.70
N LEU A 64 22.43 -2.49 22.60
CA LEU A 64 23.86 -2.81 22.55
C LEU A 64 24.70 -1.99 23.54
N GLY A 65 24.21 -0.82 23.98
CA GLY A 65 24.82 0.00 25.03
C GLY A 65 24.41 -0.38 26.46
N GLY A 66 23.71 -1.50 26.67
CA GLY A 66 23.22 -1.95 27.98
C GLY A 66 21.97 -1.22 28.49
N GLU A 67 21.42 -0.29 27.72
CA GLU A 67 20.16 0.38 28.07
C GLU A 67 18.99 -0.61 27.99
N GLN A 68 18.17 -0.67 29.03
CA GLN A 68 16.93 -1.45 29.03
C GLN A 68 15.74 -0.55 28.71
N LEU A 69 14.89 -0.98 27.79
CA LEU A 69 13.66 -0.33 27.40
C LEU A 69 12.48 -1.17 27.90
N GLU A 70 11.55 -0.54 28.60
CA GLU A 70 10.30 -1.16 29.04
C GLU A 70 9.12 -0.41 28.37
N PHE A 71 8.28 -1.13 27.62
CA PHE A 71 7.24 -0.54 26.79
C PHE A 71 5.84 -0.86 27.30
N ARG A 72 4.96 0.14 27.23
CA ARG A 72 3.52 -0.02 27.50
C ARG A 72 2.71 0.76 26.45
N PRO A 73 1.70 0.13 25.82
CA PRO A 73 0.74 0.86 25.00
C PRO A 73 0.05 1.98 25.79
N ASP A 74 -0.09 3.17 25.19
CA ASP A 74 -0.74 4.36 25.74
C ASP A 74 -1.60 5.02 24.65
N GLY A 75 -2.77 4.43 24.36
CA GLY A 75 -3.61 4.82 23.23
C GLY A 75 -2.87 4.70 21.88
N ALA A 76 -2.77 5.80 21.13
CA ALA A 76 -1.99 5.89 19.89
C ALA A 76 -0.48 6.15 20.13
N SER A 77 -0.01 6.08 21.36
CA SER A 77 1.39 6.28 21.72
C SER A 77 1.96 5.05 22.43
N LEU A 78 3.28 5.02 22.53
CA LEU A 78 4.04 4.09 23.34
C LEU A 78 4.65 4.85 24.50
N LEU A 79 4.34 4.45 25.73
CA LEU A 79 5.10 4.89 26.90
C LEU A 79 6.32 3.97 27.02
N VAL A 80 7.50 4.57 27.00
CA VAL A 80 8.79 3.85 27.04
C VAL A 80 9.58 4.32 28.24
N ARG A 81 9.83 3.40 29.17
CA ARG A 81 10.75 3.64 30.27
C ARG A 81 12.14 3.18 29.85
N VAL A 82 13.06 4.13 29.76
CA VAL A 82 14.47 3.89 29.43
C VAL A 82 15.28 3.83 30.72
N ARG A 83 15.92 2.69 30.98
CA ARG A 83 16.89 2.51 32.05
C ARG A 83 18.29 2.47 31.42
N PRO A 84 19.04 3.58 31.45
CA PRO A 84 20.38 3.59 30.89
C PRO A 84 21.31 2.67 31.68
N ALA A 85 22.41 2.22 31.07
CA ALA A 85 23.41 1.38 31.76
C ALA A 85 24.06 2.08 32.97
N SER A 86 24.10 3.41 32.93
CA SER A 86 24.46 4.26 34.08
C SER A 86 23.54 5.48 34.12
N GLY A 87 23.15 5.89 35.33
CA GLY A 87 22.29 7.06 35.55
C GLY A 87 20.82 6.74 35.83
N PRO A 88 19.99 7.79 36.03
CA PRO A 88 18.59 7.62 36.41
C PRO A 88 17.74 7.12 35.24
N ALA A 89 16.75 6.29 35.56
CA ALA A 89 15.72 5.89 34.60
C ALA A 89 14.88 7.11 34.19
N ARG A 90 14.50 7.16 32.91
CA ARG A 90 13.62 8.20 32.36
C ARG A 90 12.42 7.57 31.66
N SER A 91 11.34 8.33 31.53
CA SER A 91 10.16 7.93 30.77
C SER A 91 9.99 8.83 29.57
N GLU A 92 9.76 8.22 28.41
CA GLU A 92 9.54 8.89 27.14
C GLU A 92 8.19 8.47 26.58
N ARG A 93 7.52 9.38 25.88
CA ARG A 93 6.31 9.06 25.12
C ARG A 93 6.64 9.11 23.63
N TRP A 94 6.60 7.96 22.98
CA TRP A 94 6.78 7.84 21.54
C TRP A 94 5.42 7.91 20.85
N LYS A 95 5.26 8.84 19.91
CA LYS A 95 3.97 9.09 19.25
C LYS A 95 3.84 8.19 18.02
N ALA A 96 2.68 7.57 17.79
CA ALA A 96 2.46 6.91 16.50
C ALA A 96 2.62 7.93 15.36
N SER A 97 3.26 7.47 14.29
CA SER A 97 3.57 8.28 13.12
C SER A 97 3.21 7.50 11.86
N PRO A 98 1.91 7.30 11.57
CA PRO A 98 1.50 6.56 10.39
C PRO A 98 1.85 7.33 9.11
N VAL A 99 2.13 6.60 8.04
CA VAL A 99 2.36 7.14 6.69
C VAL A 99 1.08 7.00 5.89
N ARG A 100 0.63 8.09 5.27
CA ARG A 100 -0.50 8.04 4.34
C ARG A 100 -0.02 7.74 2.93
N VAL A 101 -0.56 6.68 2.34
CA VAL A 101 -0.26 6.26 0.97
C VAL A 101 -1.49 6.51 0.11
N PRO A 102 -1.48 7.49 -0.81
CA PRO A 102 -2.61 7.71 -1.70
C PRO A 102 -2.70 6.57 -2.72
N VAL A 103 -3.92 6.11 -2.98
CA VAL A 103 -4.23 5.05 -3.96
C VAL A 103 -5.16 5.61 -5.02
N SER A 104 -4.72 5.58 -6.28
CA SER A 104 -5.59 5.78 -7.43
C SER A 104 -6.12 4.43 -7.89
N LEU A 105 -7.45 4.30 -7.89
CA LEU A 105 -8.12 3.09 -8.34
C LEU A 105 -8.74 3.34 -9.72
N ALA A 106 -8.37 2.52 -10.70
CA ALA A 106 -9.02 2.46 -12.00
C ALA A 106 -9.89 1.20 -12.07
N VAL A 107 -11.07 1.27 -12.68
CA VAL A 107 -11.96 0.11 -12.83
C VAL A 107 -12.33 -0.03 -14.30
N LEU A 108 -11.94 -1.16 -14.91
CA LEU A 108 -12.27 -1.45 -16.29
C LEU A 108 -13.75 -1.82 -16.41
N GLN A 109 -14.48 -1.11 -17.26
CA GLN A 109 -15.90 -1.30 -17.50
C GLN A 109 -16.13 -1.92 -18.87
N GLY A 110 -16.74 -3.10 -18.88
CA GLY A 110 -16.99 -3.87 -20.08
C GLY A 110 -18.07 -3.31 -21.00
N GLN A 111 -17.82 -3.47 -22.30
CA GLN A 111 -18.78 -3.41 -23.40
C GLN A 111 -18.41 -4.53 -24.40
N GLY A 112 -19.37 -5.03 -25.18
CA GLY A 112 -19.09 -6.12 -26.13
C GLY A 112 -18.74 -7.45 -25.46
N ALA A 113 -17.65 -8.09 -25.89
CA ALA A 113 -17.13 -9.34 -25.33
C ALA A 113 -16.51 -9.16 -23.93
N PHE A 114 -16.13 -7.93 -23.57
CA PHE A 114 -15.53 -7.65 -22.27
C PHE A 114 -16.55 -7.76 -21.13
N PRO A 115 -16.24 -8.50 -20.05
CA PRO A 115 -17.21 -8.72 -18.97
C PRO A 115 -17.72 -7.43 -18.33
N ARG A 116 -19.03 -7.34 -18.11
CA ARG A 116 -19.66 -6.20 -17.46
C ARG A 116 -19.48 -6.25 -15.94
N VAL A 117 -19.40 -5.08 -15.33
CA VAL A 117 -19.31 -4.92 -13.87
C VAL A 117 -20.44 -4.01 -13.40
N SER A 118 -21.20 -4.43 -12.40
CA SER A 118 -22.24 -3.61 -11.79
C SER A 118 -21.63 -2.57 -10.84
N PRO A 119 -22.30 -1.43 -10.61
CA PRO A 119 -21.86 -0.46 -9.60
C PRO A 119 -21.73 -1.05 -8.19
N GLU A 120 -22.52 -2.07 -7.87
CA GLU A 120 -22.45 -2.78 -6.59
C GLU A 120 -21.18 -3.62 -6.47
N GLN A 121 -20.81 -4.36 -7.53
CA GLN A 121 -19.56 -5.11 -7.57
C GLN A 121 -18.36 -4.18 -7.39
N VAL A 122 -18.37 -3.00 -8.03
CA VAL A 122 -17.31 -1.99 -7.84
C VAL A 122 -17.22 -1.56 -6.38
N ARG A 123 -18.35 -1.24 -5.73
CA ARG A 123 -18.37 -0.84 -4.31
C ARG A 123 -17.90 -1.94 -3.37
N GLU A 124 -18.26 -3.20 -3.64
CA GLU A 124 -17.76 -4.33 -2.85
C GLU A 124 -16.25 -4.50 -3.01
N SER A 125 -15.74 -4.51 -4.24
CA SER A 125 -14.30 -4.63 -4.48
C SER A 125 -13.49 -3.49 -3.88
N VAL A 126 -13.96 -2.24 -3.96
CA VAL A 126 -13.29 -1.08 -3.31
C VAL A 126 -13.20 -1.27 -1.79
N ARG A 127 -14.30 -1.72 -1.16
CA ARG A 127 -14.31 -1.98 0.29
C ARG A 127 -13.35 -3.10 0.68
N GLU A 128 -13.31 -4.16 -0.11
CA GLU A 128 -12.43 -5.31 0.13
C GLU A 128 -10.95 -4.92 -0.06
N VAL A 129 -10.61 -4.15 -1.10
CA VAL A 129 -9.26 -3.57 -1.28
C VAL A 129 -8.85 -2.79 -0.04
N ALA A 130 -9.69 -1.86 0.44
CA ALA A 130 -9.38 -1.06 1.62
C ALA A 130 -9.19 -1.93 2.88
N ALA A 131 -10.04 -2.94 3.07
CA ALA A 131 -9.96 -3.85 4.20
C ALA A 131 -8.66 -4.67 4.20
N GLN A 132 -8.27 -5.20 3.04
CA GLN A 132 -7.03 -5.97 2.91
C GLN A 132 -5.79 -5.12 3.17
N LEU A 133 -5.72 -3.92 2.61
CA LEU A 133 -4.58 -3.02 2.85
C LEU A 133 -4.48 -2.62 4.31
N GLN A 134 -5.61 -2.34 4.96
CA GLN A 134 -5.62 -2.05 6.39
C GLN A 134 -5.19 -3.26 7.23
N ALA A 135 -5.61 -4.48 6.85
CA ALA A 135 -5.23 -5.70 7.57
C ALA A 135 -3.74 -6.03 7.45
N VAL A 136 -3.18 -5.92 6.25
CA VAL A 136 -1.78 -6.30 5.96
C VAL A 136 -0.81 -5.21 6.39
N TYR A 137 -1.06 -3.96 5.99
CA TYR A 137 -0.10 -2.87 6.13
C TYR A 137 -0.44 -1.89 7.27
N GLY A 138 -1.66 -1.91 7.79
CA GLY A 138 -2.06 -1.12 8.95
C GLY A 138 -1.19 -1.36 10.20
N PRO A 139 -0.87 -2.62 10.56
CA PRO A 139 -0.03 -2.93 11.72
C PRO A 139 1.38 -2.33 11.67
N ILE A 140 1.89 -1.97 10.48
CA ILE A 140 3.23 -1.37 10.32
C ILE A 140 3.16 0.15 10.15
N GLY A 141 1.97 0.72 10.38
CA GLY A 141 1.73 2.16 10.34
C GLY A 141 1.54 2.73 8.94
N LEU A 142 1.16 1.94 7.94
CA LEU A 142 0.72 2.47 6.64
C LEU A 142 -0.80 2.61 6.62
N SER A 143 -1.26 3.76 6.14
CA SER A 143 -2.69 4.07 5.99
C SER A 143 -2.96 4.42 4.54
N PHE A 144 -3.71 3.56 3.85
CA PHE A 144 -4.02 3.74 2.43
C PHE A 144 -5.25 4.63 2.26
N VAL A 145 -5.12 5.68 1.47
CA VAL A 145 -6.17 6.66 1.20
C VAL A 145 -6.66 6.45 -0.23
N LEU A 146 -7.78 5.76 -0.39
CA LEU A 146 -8.36 5.45 -1.70
C LEU A 146 -9.09 6.67 -2.26
N ALA A 147 -8.69 7.10 -3.46
CA ALA A 147 -9.49 8.02 -4.26
C ALA A 147 -10.76 7.33 -4.80
N PRO A 148 -11.81 8.07 -5.18
CA PRO A 148 -12.94 7.52 -5.89
C PRO A 148 -12.48 6.72 -7.15
N PRO A 149 -13.07 5.54 -7.42
CA PRO A 149 -12.70 4.74 -8.58
C PRO A 149 -12.92 5.52 -9.88
N THR A 150 -11.90 5.54 -10.74
CA THR A 150 -11.99 6.11 -12.08
C THR A 150 -12.44 5.03 -13.07
N PRO A 151 -13.61 5.17 -13.73
CA PRO A 151 -14.03 4.21 -14.73
C PRO A 151 -13.18 4.34 -15.99
N ILE A 152 -12.71 3.21 -16.52
CA ILE A 152 -11.98 3.12 -17.78
C ILE A 152 -12.79 2.22 -18.72
N ALA A 153 -13.14 2.74 -19.90
CA ALA A 153 -13.89 1.95 -20.89
C ALA A 153 -13.02 0.81 -21.46
N ALA A 154 -13.56 -0.40 -21.51
CA ALA A 154 -12.86 -1.57 -22.04
C ALA A 154 -12.33 -1.37 -23.46
N ALA A 155 -13.07 -0.66 -24.32
CA ALA A 155 -12.66 -0.33 -25.69
C ALA A 155 -11.37 0.52 -25.79
N ARG A 156 -10.85 1.03 -24.66
CA ARG A 156 -9.54 1.72 -24.60
C ARG A 156 -8.37 0.75 -24.36
N VAL A 157 -8.66 -0.49 -24.01
CA VAL A 157 -7.68 -1.44 -23.50
C VAL A 157 -7.76 -2.79 -24.22
N ASP A 158 -8.96 -3.33 -24.41
CA ASP A 158 -9.26 -4.53 -25.20
C ASP A 158 -9.29 -4.12 -26.68
N LEU A 159 -8.13 -4.20 -27.33
CA LEU A 159 -7.89 -3.67 -28.68
C LEU A 159 -8.35 -4.63 -29.78
N ASP A 160 -8.30 -5.94 -29.51
CA ASP A 160 -8.78 -6.95 -30.44
C ASP A 160 -10.25 -7.36 -30.20
N GLY A 161 -10.82 -6.96 -29.06
CA GLY A 161 -12.22 -7.17 -28.71
C GLY A 161 -12.52 -8.59 -28.25
N ASP A 162 -11.52 -9.35 -27.80
CA ASP A 162 -11.68 -10.74 -27.37
C ASP A 162 -12.16 -10.88 -25.91
N GLY A 163 -12.24 -9.78 -25.17
CA GLY A 163 -12.67 -9.73 -23.78
C GLY A 163 -11.62 -10.19 -22.77
N ARG A 164 -10.35 -10.25 -23.17
CA ARG A 164 -9.17 -10.57 -22.35
C ARG A 164 -8.19 -9.41 -22.46
N LEU A 165 -7.13 -9.49 -21.66
CA LEU A 165 -6.07 -8.47 -21.65
C LEU A 165 -4.74 -9.16 -21.82
N THR A 166 -4.09 -8.94 -22.96
CA THR A 166 -2.72 -9.37 -23.24
C THR A 166 -1.70 -8.52 -22.48
N LYS A 167 -0.43 -8.94 -22.51
CA LYS A 167 0.68 -8.17 -21.93
C LYS A 167 0.79 -6.77 -22.55
N GLU A 168 0.63 -6.69 -23.86
CA GLU A 168 0.69 -5.45 -24.65
C GLU A 168 -0.47 -4.51 -24.29
N GLU A 169 -1.68 -5.02 -24.11
CA GLU A 169 -2.85 -4.23 -23.73
C GLU A 169 -2.76 -3.70 -22.30
N VAL A 170 -2.21 -4.49 -21.37
CA VAL A 170 -1.95 -4.02 -20.01
C VAL A 170 -0.87 -2.94 -20.00
N ARG A 171 0.15 -3.00 -20.88
CA ARG A 171 1.10 -1.88 -21.09
C ARG A 171 0.39 -0.65 -21.66
N GLY A 172 -0.50 -0.83 -22.64
CA GLY A 172 -1.34 0.25 -23.17
C GLY A 172 -2.21 0.91 -22.09
N LEU A 173 -2.75 0.11 -21.17
CA LEU A 173 -3.48 0.62 -20.00
C LEU A 173 -2.57 1.44 -19.09
N ARG A 174 -1.39 0.95 -18.73
CA ARG A 174 -0.41 1.70 -17.93
C ARG A 174 -0.17 3.09 -18.51
N ASP A 175 0.14 3.17 -19.81
CA ASP A 175 0.43 4.42 -20.51
C ASP A 175 -0.82 5.32 -20.59
N HIS A 176 -2.01 4.72 -20.72
CA HIS A 176 -3.26 5.46 -20.65
C HIS A 176 -3.47 6.09 -19.27
N LEU A 177 -3.25 5.36 -18.17
CA LEU A 177 -3.40 5.86 -16.81
C LEU A 177 -2.44 7.01 -16.49
N GLU A 178 -1.23 6.98 -17.07
CA GLU A 178 -0.29 8.09 -17.02
C GLU A 178 -0.85 9.33 -17.73
N ARG A 179 -1.29 9.17 -18.98
CA ARG A 179 -1.83 10.28 -19.80
C ARG A 179 -3.03 10.97 -19.17
N ILE A 180 -3.88 10.24 -18.44
CA ILE A 180 -5.03 10.83 -17.73
C ILE A 180 -4.69 11.35 -16.33
N GLY A 181 -3.41 11.30 -15.92
CA GLY A 181 -2.92 11.90 -14.69
C GLY A 181 -3.20 11.10 -13.41
N LEU A 182 -3.54 9.81 -13.53
CA LEU A 182 -3.73 8.96 -12.34
C LEU A 182 -2.39 8.54 -11.72
N LYS A 183 -1.33 8.43 -12.52
CA LYS A 183 0.02 8.07 -12.06
C LYS A 183 0.78 9.31 -11.60
N GLN A 184 1.29 9.27 -10.37
CA GLN A 184 2.06 10.36 -9.76
C GLN A 184 3.09 9.78 -8.77
N PRO A 185 4.24 10.44 -8.57
CA PRO A 185 5.21 10.01 -7.56
C PRO A 185 4.61 9.90 -6.15
N GLY A 186 4.94 8.80 -5.47
CA GLY A 186 4.48 8.51 -4.11
C GLY A 186 3.00 8.17 -4.01
N ARG A 187 2.39 7.67 -5.09
CA ARG A 187 0.99 7.21 -5.14
C ARG A 187 0.98 5.79 -5.67
N VAL A 188 0.18 4.92 -5.08
CA VAL A 188 -0.07 3.57 -5.62
C VAL A 188 -1.15 3.64 -6.69
N VAL A 189 -0.95 2.96 -7.82
CA VAL A 189 -1.97 2.87 -8.88
C VAL A 189 -2.41 1.43 -9.07
N LEU A 190 -3.70 1.17 -8.86
CA LEU A 190 -4.30 -0.15 -8.97
C LEU A 190 -5.45 -0.11 -9.99
N ALA A 191 -5.38 -0.97 -10.99
CA ALA A 191 -6.51 -1.26 -11.87
C ALA A 191 -7.24 -2.52 -11.42
N LEU A 192 -8.57 -2.48 -11.44
CA LEU A 192 -9.44 -3.62 -11.24
C LEU A 192 -10.08 -4.00 -12.57
N THR A 193 -9.99 -5.27 -12.95
CA THR A 193 -10.56 -5.77 -14.20
C THR A 193 -11.44 -7.00 -13.95
N PRO A 194 -12.61 -7.13 -14.60
CA PRO A 194 -13.35 -8.38 -14.59
C PRO A 194 -12.82 -9.39 -15.62
N ALA A 195 -11.98 -8.95 -16.57
CA ALA A 195 -11.42 -9.79 -17.64
C ALA A 195 -10.18 -10.58 -17.19
N PRO A 196 -9.93 -11.76 -17.77
CA PRO A 196 -8.63 -12.44 -17.63
C PRO A 196 -7.47 -11.56 -18.12
N ILE A 197 -6.32 -11.63 -17.44
CA ILE A 197 -5.10 -10.85 -17.75
C ILE A 197 -3.93 -11.78 -18.04
N VAL A 198 -3.21 -11.59 -19.15
CA VAL A 198 -2.04 -12.36 -19.66
C VAL A 198 -2.30 -13.85 -19.90
N GLY A 199 -3.07 -14.52 -19.05
CA GLY A 199 -3.58 -15.89 -19.15
C GLY A 199 -4.72 -16.15 -18.16
N SER A 200 -5.43 -17.26 -18.30
CA SER A 200 -6.65 -17.55 -17.53
C SER A 200 -6.45 -17.79 -16.02
N GLY A 201 -5.22 -18.09 -15.59
CA GLY A 201 -4.86 -18.35 -14.19
C GLY A 201 -4.23 -17.17 -13.46
N CYS A 202 -3.91 -16.08 -14.15
CA CYS A 202 -3.28 -14.91 -13.54
C CYS A 202 -4.29 -14.17 -12.64
N ARG A 203 -3.90 -13.94 -11.37
CA ARG A 203 -4.77 -13.31 -10.37
C ARG A 203 -4.60 -11.79 -10.34
N GLY A 204 -3.35 -11.37 -10.36
CA GLY A 204 -2.90 -9.99 -10.44
C GLY A 204 -1.59 -9.95 -11.21
N TRP A 205 -1.24 -8.76 -11.66
CA TRP A 205 0.03 -8.53 -12.30
C TRP A 205 0.50 -7.10 -12.08
N THR A 206 1.76 -6.96 -11.68
CA THR A 206 2.45 -5.68 -11.60
C THR A 206 3.42 -5.59 -12.76
N LEU A 207 3.23 -4.58 -13.61
CA LEU A 207 4.14 -4.31 -14.72
C LEU A 207 5.42 -3.72 -14.13
N GLY A 208 6.43 -4.56 -13.91
CA GLY A 208 7.79 -4.12 -13.64
C GLY A 208 8.69 -4.52 -14.81
N ASP A 209 9.28 -3.55 -15.52
CA ASP A 209 10.39 -3.84 -16.43
C ASP A 209 11.75 -3.76 -15.67
N SER A 210 11.77 -3.25 -14.42
CA SER A 210 12.99 -3.13 -13.61
C SER A 210 13.22 -4.28 -12.62
N VAL A 211 14.49 -4.65 -12.46
CA VAL A 211 14.98 -5.53 -11.40
C VAL A 211 14.84 -4.79 -10.08
N ALA A 212 13.83 -5.13 -9.26
CA ALA A 212 13.69 -4.75 -7.84
C ALA A 212 14.26 -3.36 -7.49
N THR A 213 13.89 -2.30 -8.22
CA THR A 213 14.45 -0.98 -7.90
C THR A 213 13.62 -0.32 -6.80
N PRO A 214 14.25 0.35 -5.82
CA PRO A 214 13.56 1.08 -4.75
C PRO A 214 12.79 2.32 -5.25
N HIS A 215 12.65 2.47 -6.57
CA HIS A 215 12.07 3.61 -7.26
C HIS A 215 10.68 3.35 -7.83
N THR A 216 10.06 2.19 -7.60
CA THR A 216 8.76 1.84 -8.22
C THR A 216 7.62 2.80 -7.88
N LEU A 217 7.64 3.50 -6.74
CA LEU A 217 6.67 4.58 -6.45
C LEU A 217 6.99 5.92 -7.15
N THR A 218 8.22 6.10 -7.63
CA THR A 218 8.68 7.29 -8.37
C THR A 218 8.76 7.05 -9.87
N ASP A 219 8.96 5.82 -10.30
CA ASP A 219 9.00 5.41 -11.70
C ASP A 219 7.58 5.14 -12.18
N LEU A 220 7.11 6.01 -13.08
CA LEU A 220 5.78 5.88 -13.66
C LEU A 220 5.69 4.65 -14.59
N ASN A 221 6.77 3.97 -14.96
CA ASN A 221 6.66 2.70 -15.68
C ASN A 221 6.24 1.55 -14.75
N ASP A 222 6.74 1.53 -13.52
CA ASP A 222 6.56 0.40 -12.59
C ASP A 222 5.47 0.64 -11.53
N ASN A 223 4.99 1.88 -11.39
CA ASN A 223 3.91 2.28 -10.48
C ASN A 223 2.53 1.90 -11.03
N PHE A 224 2.28 0.62 -11.29
CA PHE A 224 0.99 0.12 -11.76
C PHE A 224 0.83 -1.38 -11.54
N SER A 225 -0.27 -1.73 -10.88
CA SER A 225 -0.73 -3.11 -10.81
C SER A 225 -2.14 -3.24 -11.36
N ILE A 226 -2.45 -4.40 -11.92
CA ILE A 226 -3.80 -4.79 -12.31
C ILE A 226 -4.20 -6.07 -11.56
N VAL A 227 -5.41 -6.11 -11.03
CA VAL A 227 -5.96 -7.28 -10.32
C VAL A 227 -7.30 -7.66 -10.91
N ASN A 228 -7.51 -8.96 -11.13
CA ASN A 228 -8.82 -9.44 -11.54
C ASN A 228 -9.79 -9.41 -10.35
N MET A 229 -10.94 -8.78 -10.54
CA MET A 229 -11.98 -8.55 -9.53
C MET A 229 -12.46 -9.84 -8.86
N ARG A 230 -12.43 -10.99 -9.54
CA ARG A 230 -12.82 -12.28 -8.94
C ARG A 230 -11.89 -12.72 -7.82
N PHE A 231 -10.64 -12.23 -7.81
CA PHE A 231 -9.66 -12.54 -6.78
C PHE A 231 -9.47 -11.42 -5.77
N VAL A 232 -10.23 -10.33 -5.89
CA VAL A 232 -10.19 -9.27 -4.87
C VAL A 232 -10.71 -9.81 -3.55
N LYS A 233 -11.66 -10.75 -3.52
CA LYS A 233 -12.21 -11.30 -2.28
C LYS A 233 -11.55 -12.62 -1.92
N GLY A 234 -11.07 -12.73 -0.68
CA GLY A 234 -10.56 -14.01 -0.14
C GLY A 234 -9.14 -14.39 -0.58
N HIS A 235 -8.43 -13.52 -1.30
CA HIS A 235 -7.02 -13.70 -1.64
C HIS A 235 -6.20 -12.48 -1.23
N HIS A 236 -4.90 -12.67 -1.00
CA HIS A 236 -3.95 -11.60 -0.70
C HIS A 236 -3.39 -10.91 -1.96
N THR A 237 -3.98 -11.15 -3.13
CA THR A 237 -3.48 -10.64 -4.41
C THR A 237 -3.33 -9.14 -4.43
N VAL A 238 -4.31 -8.38 -3.93
CA VAL A 238 -4.22 -6.91 -3.88
C VAL A 238 -3.02 -6.41 -3.07
N PRO A 239 -2.85 -6.82 -1.80
CA PRO A 239 -1.68 -6.40 -1.04
C PRO A 239 -0.36 -6.93 -1.61
N HIS A 240 -0.34 -8.12 -2.22
CA HIS A 240 0.83 -8.66 -2.91
C HIS A 240 1.28 -7.79 -4.08
N GLU A 241 0.37 -7.46 -5.00
CA GLU A 241 0.69 -6.61 -6.14
C GLU A 241 1.14 -5.20 -5.72
N ILE A 242 0.51 -4.64 -4.68
CA ILE A 242 0.95 -3.37 -4.11
C ILE A 242 2.33 -3.51 -3.46
N GLY A 243 2.68 -4.69 -2.93
CA GLY A 243 4.02 -5.00 -2.44
C GLY A 243 5.09 -4.81 -3.54
N HIS A 244 4.82 -5.28 -4.76
CA HIS A 244 5.71 -5.03 -5.91
C HIS A 244 5.87 -3.54 -6.22
N GLN A 245 4.81 -2.73 -6.08
CA GLN A 245 4.91 -1.26 -6.20
C GLN A 245 5.71 -0.60 -5.07
N PHE A 246 6.00 -1.31 -3.98
CA PHE A 246 6.96 -0.89 -2.95
C PHE A 246 8.37 -1.44 -3.18
N GLY A 247 8.63 -2.11 -4.31
CA GLY A 247 9.92 -2.70 -4.65
C GLY A 247 10.15 -4.07 -4.02
N LEU A 248 9.09 -4.71 -3.50
CA LEU A 248 9.19 -6.06 -2.96
C LEU A 248 9.15 -7.08 -4.09
N ASP A 249 10.15 -7.93 -4.17
CA ASP A 249 10.15 -9.05 -5.11
C ASP A 249 9.35 -10.23 -4.56
N ASP A 250 8.89 -11.07 -5.49
CA ASP A 250 8.47 -12.42 -5.16
C ASP A 250 9.56 -13.15 -4.40
N LEU A 251 9.16 -13.96 -3.43
CA LEU A 251 10.07 -14.90 -2.79
C LEU A 251 10.59 -15.87 -3.86
N GLY A 252 11.78 -15.64 -4.42
CA GLY A 252 12.34 -16.50 -5.47
C GLY A 252 12.68 -17.93 -5.01
N ARG A 253 13.14 -18.78 -5.96
CA ARG A 253 13.67 -20.13 -5.65
C ARG A 253 14.92 -20.10 -4.75
N GLU A 254 15.68 -19.00 -4.77
CA GLU A 254 16.95 -18.87 -4.04
C GLU A 254 16.74 -18.69 -2.52
N ASN A 255 15.60 -18.15 -2.10
CA ASN A 255 15.22 -18.02 -0.68
C ASN A 255 14.45 -19.24 -0.15
N ARG A 256 14.19 -20.29 -0.97
CA ARG A 256 13.41 -21.49 -0.58
C ARG A 256 13.92 -22.21 0.66
N ARG A 257 15.23 -22.17 0.92
CA ARG A 257 15.85 -22.91 2.03
C ARG A 257 16.06 -22.09 3.30
N ARG A 258 15.66 -20.82 3.31
CA ARG A 258 15.99 -19.87 4.40
C ARG A 258 14.78 -19.45 5.24
N LEU A 259 13.57 -19.81 4.85
CA LEU A 259 12.34 -19.44 5.54
C LEU A 259 11.81 -20.63 6.35
N ASP A 260 12.43 -20.87 7.51
CA ASP A 260 12.01 -21.97 8.39
C ASP A 260 10.70 -21.64 9.14
N LEU A 261 10.50 -20.38 9.56
CA LEU A 261 9.27 -19.90 10.21
C LEU A 261 9.05 -18.37 9.99
N PRO A 262 7.84 -17.92 9.61
CA PRO A 262 6.65 -18.72 9.30
C PRO A 262 6.81 -19.46 7.97
N GLN A 263 5.94 -20.45 7.72
CA GLN A 263 6.02 -21.24 6.49
C GLN A 263 5.88 -20.31 5.29
N ARG A 264 6.60 -20.59 4.22
CA ARG A 264 6.64 -19.74 3.01
C ARG A 264 5.25 -19.34 2.52
N THR A 265 4.29 -20.26 2.52
CA THR A 265 2.90 -20.04 2.07
C THR A 265 2.16 -18.98 2.89
N ASP A 266 2.64 -18.68 4.09
CA ASP A 266 2.10 -17.66 4.99
C ASP A 266 2.65 -16.27 4.67
N HIS A 267 3.69 -16.14 3.84
CA HIS A 267 4.28 -14.85 3.46
C HIS A 267 3.48 -14.17 2.35
N LEU A 268 3.38 -12.84 2.47
CA LEU A 268 2.67 -12.01 1.50
C LEU A 268 3.27 -12.14 0.09
N MET A 269 4.60 -12.15 -0.02
CA MET A 269 5.30 -12.16 -1.30
C MET A 269 5.51 -13.58 -1.87
N ASP A 270 4.74 -14.57 -1.41
CA ASP A 270 4.67 -15.87 -2.09
C ASP A 270 3.67 -15.81 -3.25
N SER A 271 4.19 -15.83 -4.49
CA SER A 271 3.37 -15.82 -5.70
C SER A 271 2.36 -16.96 -5.70
N GLY A 272 1.07 -16.62 -5.72
CA GLY A 272 -0.04 -17.57 -5.74
C GLY A 272 -0.41 -18.18 -4.39
N GLY A 273 0.27 -17.78 -3.30
CA GLY A 273 -0.05 -18.19 -1.93
C GLY A 273 -1.39 -17.64 -1.42
N GLU A 274 -1.58 -17.68 -0.09
CA GLU A 274 -2.71 -17.07 0.61
C GLU A 274 -2.26 -16.29 1.87
N GLY A 275 -0.95 -16.23 2.08
CA GLY A 275 -0.31 -15.62 3.22
C GLY A 275 -0.38 -14.10 3.25
N VAL A 276 -0.26 -13.55 4.46
CA VAL A 276 -0.27 -12.09 4.71
C VAL A 276 0.90 -11.64 5.58
N PHE A 277 1.82 -12.55 5.92
CA PHE A 277 2.97 -12.24 6.73
C PHE A 277 3.98 -11.40 5.96
N LEU A 278 4.32 -10.24 6.50
CA LEU A 278 5.40 -9.38 6.01
C LEU A 278 6.66 -9.69 6.82
N ASP A 279 7.74 -10.08 6.13
CA ASP A 279 8.98 -10.40 6.82
C ASP A 279 9.67 -9.12 7.36
N PRO A 280 10.43 -9.23 8.46
CA PRO A 280 11.26 -8.17 9.03
C PRO A 280 12.02 -7.29 8.02
N GLN A 281 12.66 -7.89 7.01
CA GLN A 281 13.48 -7.18 6.03
C GLN A 281 12.61 -6.43 5.03
N THR A 282 11.49 -7.01 4.61
CA THR A 282 10.44 -6.31 3.86
C THR A 282 9.96 -5.07 4.62
N LEU A 283 9.70 -5.20 5.93
CA LEU A 283 9.25 -4.08 6.75
C LEU A 283 10.28 -2.94 6.83
N LEU A 284 11.55 -3.29 6.94
CA LEU A 284 12.65 -2.32 6.91
C LEU A 284 12.77 -1.65 5.54
N HIS A 285 12.66 -2.41 4.45
CA HIS A 285 12.67 -1.88 3.09
C HIS A 285 11.51 -0.89 2.88
N MET A 286 10.29 -1.28 3.24
CA MET A 286 9.12 -0.40 3.17
C MET A 286 9.30 0.86 4.05
N HIS A 287 9.96 0.75 5.20
CA HIS A 287 10.28 1.91 6.01
C HIS A 287 11.25 2.87 5.28
N GLN A 288 12.33 2.35 4.71
CA GLN A 288 13.28 3.16 3.93
C GLN A 288 12.58 3.85 2.77
N VAL A 289 11.75 3.13 2.00
CA VAL A 289 10.94 3.68 0.90
C VAL A 289 10.01 4.80 1.38
N THR A 290 9.31 4.59 2.49
CA THR A 290 8.32 5.56 3.03
C THR A 290 8.95 6.73 3.78
N THR A 291 10.27 6.74 3.99
CA THR A 291 10.99 7.83 4.66
C THR A 291 11.92 8.62 3.77
N HIS A 292 12.24 8.08 2.60
CA HIS A 292 13.15 8.73 1.67
C HIS A 292 12.54 10.03 1.12
N PRO A 293 13.22 11.18 1.27
CA PRO A 293 12.81 12.48 0.72
C PRO A 293 12.38 12.41 -0.75
N ASP A 294 13.19 11.72 -1.55
CA ASP A 294 13.04 11.69 -3.00
C ASP A 294 11.99 10.70 -3.49
N LEU A 295 11.45 9.84 -2.62
CA LEU A 295 10.44 8.84 -2.99
C LEU A 295 8.99 9.35 -2.83
N GLY A 296 8.83 10.67 -2.62
CA GLY A 296 7.55 11.38 -2.66
C GLY A 296 6.60 11.10 -1.48
N LEU A 297 6.97 10.22 -0.54
CA LEU A 297 6.21 9.92 0.68
C LEU A 297 6.71 10.69 1.90
N ALA A 298 7.96 11.13 1.89
CA ALA A 298 8.52 11.97 2.94
C ALA A 298 7.82 13.33 3.02
N GLY A 299 7.43 13.75 4.21
CA GLY A 299 6.82 15.07 4.43
C GLY A 299 5.30 15.16 4.22
N ARG A 300 4.65 14.12 3.67
CA ARG A 300 3.16 14.03 3.60
C ARG A 300 2.56 13.62 4.96
N ARG A 301 2.86 14.44 5.97
CA ARG A 301 2.28 14.39 7.32
C ARG A 301 0.93 15.06 7.27
N THR A 302 -0.15 14.32 7.56
CA THR A 302 -1.49 14.86 7.90
C THR A 302 -1.93 16.10 7.12
N ALA A 303 -1.74 16.11 5.80
CA ALA A 303 -2.49 17.00 4.93
C ALA A 303 -3.66 16.20 4.38
N ILE A 304 -4.87 16.68 4.65
CA ILE A 304 -6.09 16.22 4.00
C ILE A 304 -5.84 16.35 2.50
N VAL A 305 -5.73 15.24 1.78
CA VAL A 305 -5.75 15.27 0.32
C VAL A 305 -7.16 15.74 -0.03
N ALA A 306 -7.29 17.02 -0.37
CA ALA A 306 -8.50 17.51 -0.98
C ALA A 306 -8.76 16.62 -2.20
N PRO A 307 -10.00 16.11 -2.39
CA PRO A 307 -10.35 15.43 -3.63
C PRO A 307 -9.96 16.34 -4.81
N PRO A 308 -9.50 15.78 -5.94
CA PRO A 308 -9.23 16.59 -7.12
C PRO A 308 -10.47 17.45 -7.37
N ALA A 309 -10.27 18.77 -7.46
CA ALA A 309 -11.35 19.68 -7.76
C ALA A 309 -12.06 19.16 -9.01
N PRO A 310 -13.39 18.97 -8.99
CA PRO A 310 -14.09 18.65 -10.21
C PRO A 310 -13.75 19.74 -11.21
N ARG A 311 -13.15 19.34 -12.36
CA ARG A 311 -13.14 20.22 -13.52
C ARG A 311 -14.59 20.62 -13.72
N GLU A 312 -14.82 21.93 -13.65
CA GLU A 312 -16.13 22.54 -13.81
C GLU A 312 -16.90 21.81 -14.90
N ALA A 313 -18.07 21.30 -14.54
CA ALA A 313 -19.09 20.99 -15.51
C ALA A 313 -19.15 22.20 -16.44
N ALA A 314 -19.01 21.95 -17.75
CA ALA A 314 -19.12 22.96 -18.78
C ALA A 314 -20.20 23.97 -18.38
N ALA A 315 -19.78 25.22 -18.21
CA ALA A 315 -20.72 26.31 -17.95
C ALA A 315 -21.88 26.19 -18.94
N PRO A 316 -23.14 26.34 -18.50
CA PRO A 316 -24.25 26.36 -19.44
C PRO A 316 -23.94 27.44 -20.47
N ALA A 317 -24.12 27.11 -21.76
CA ALA A 317 -23.95 28.05 -22.85
C ALA A 317 -24.80 29.30 -22.58
N GLN A 318 -24.17 30.33 -22.01
CA GLN A 318 -24.77 31.64 -21.87
C GLN A 318 -24.65 32.32 -23.23
N GLY A 319 -25.80 32.61 -23.82
CA GLY A 319 -25.97 33.67 -24.80
C GLY A 319 -25.30 33.41 -26.14
N LEU A 320 -26.05 32.80 -27.06
CA LEU A 320 -26.04 33.28 -28.44
C LEU A 320 -26.40 34.77 -28.38
N GLY A 321 -25.39 35.63 -28.41
CA GLY A 321 -25.56 37.04 -28.69
C GLY A 321 -26.32 37.18 -30.00
N ALA A 322 -27.40 37.95 -30.00
CA ALA A 322 -28.14 38.29 -31.19
C ALA A 322 -27.20 38.83 -32.28
N PRO A 323 -27.40 38.47 -33.57
CA PRO A 323 -26.59 38.99 -34.64
C PRO A 323 -26.73 40.53 -34.71
N PRO A 324 -25.67 41.26 -35.07
CA PRO A 324 -25.72 42.71 -35.16
C PRO A 324 -26.71 43.15 -36.25
N SER A 325 -27.65 44.01 -35.86
CA SER A 325 -28.60 44.67 -36.74
C SER A 325 -27.87 45.53 -37.77
N LEU A 326 -27.93 45.13 -39.04
CA LEU A 326 -27.51 45.98 -40.17
C LEU A 326 -28.39 47.23 -40.20
N THR A 327 -27.79 48.38 -39.89
CA THR A 327 -28.43 49.69 -40.09
C THR A 327 -28.26 50.07 -41.55
N LEU A 328 -29.30 49.91 -42.36
CA LEU A 328 -29.38 50.50 -43.70
C LEU A 328 -29.42 52.03 -43.54
N ARG A 329 -28.35 52.70 -43.98
CA ARG A 329 -28.41 54.13 -44.29
C ARG A 329 -29.08 54.28 -45.66
N ARG A 330 -29.97 55.28 -45.72
CA ARG A 330 -30.82 55.64 -46.87
C ARG A 330 -30.03 55.81 -48.17
#